data_AF-A0A6C8XRE1-F1
#
_entry.id   AF-A0A6C8XRE1-F1
#
_cell.length_a   1.000
_cell.length_b   1.000
_cell.length_c   1.000
_cell.angle_alpha   90.00
_cell.angle_beta   90.00
_cell.angle_gamma   90.00
#
_symmetry.space_group_name_H-M   'P 1'
#
loop_
_entity.id
_entity.type
_entity.pdbx_description
1 polymer ?
#
loop_
_entity_poly.entity_id
_entity_poly.type
_entity_poly.pdbx_seq_one_letter_code
_entity_poly.pdbx_strand_id
1 'polypeptide(L)'
;MIYYIFIVIFPFFSFVKNKNIKIYALMLSFLFLVSFCSLRWQTGTDWLPYYDDFMSPGNRHDFEIGYVLYVKLIRYLTDNYTLFLFTTSIIPIALIFWGC
;
A
#
# COMPACT_ATOMS: atom_id res chain seq x y z
N MET A 1 0.70 -13.05 -11.39
CA MET A 1 -0.69 -12.99 -11.89
C MET A 1 -1.65 -13.83 -11.05
N ILE A 2 -1.37 -15.10 -10.75
CA ILE A 2 -2.25 -15.94 -9.89
C ILE A 2 -2.57 -15.31 -8.53
N TYR A 3 -1.62 -14.57 -7.95
CA TYR A 3 -1.76 -13.95 -6.65
C TYR A 3 -2.81 -12.80 -6.60
N TYR A 4 -3.24 -12.26 -7.74
CA TYR A 4 -4.32 -11.25 -7.77
C TYR A 4 -5.69 -11.85 -7.43
N ILE A 5 -5.85 -13.18 -7.53
CA ILE A 5 -7.09 -13.86 -7.13
C ILE A 5 -7.42 -13.62 -5.66
N PHE A 6 -6.40 -13.46 -4.82
CA PHE A 6 -6.57 -13.21 -3.41
C PHE A 6 -7.24 -11.86 -3.13
N ILE A 7 -6.95 -10.82 -3.93
CA ILE A 7 -7.63 -9.51 -3.81
C ILE A 7 -9.14 -9.66 -4.00
N VAL A 8 -9.59 -10.61 -4.82
CA VAL A 8 -11.02 -10.87 -5.05
C VAL A 8 -11.65 -11.64 -3.88
N ILE A 9 -10.89 -12.52 -3.22
CA ILE A 9 -11.41 -13.41 -2.15
C ILE A 9 -11.61 -12.65 -0.84
N PHE A 10 -10.66 -11.80 -0.43
CA PHE A 10 -10.69 -11.15 0.89
C PHE A 10 -11.91 -10.23 1.15
N PRO A 11 -12.45 -9.48 0.16
CA PRO A 11 -13.69 -8.71 0.33
C PRO A 11 -14.92 -9.56 0.72
N PHE A 12 -14.97 -10.85 0.36
CA PHE A 12 -16.08 -11.71 0.71
C PHE A 12 -16.18 -11.99 2.21
N PHE A 13 -15.11 -11.75 2.99
CA PHE A 13 -15.16 -11.86 4.45
C PHE A 13 -16.06 -10.81 5.11
N SER A 14 -16.44 -9.75 4.39
CA SER A 14 -17.44 -8.79 4.85
C SER A 14 -18.84 -9.41 5.07
N PHE A 15 -19.16 -10.52 4.39
CA PHE A 15 -20.43 -11.23 4.46
C PHE A 15 -20.52 -12.23 5.63
N VAL A 16 -19.45 -12.40 6.41
CA VAL A 16 -19.47 -13.26 7.60
C VAL A 16 -20.47 -12.71 8.63
N LYS A 17 -21.45 -13.53 9.02
CA LYS A 17 -22.52 -13.13 9.96
C LYS A 17 -22.04 -13.01 11.40
N ASN A 18 -21.10 -13.85 11.82
CA ASN A 18 -20.58 -13.83 13.19
C ASN A 18 -19.64 -12.63 13.38
N LYS A 19 -20.00 -11.72 14.30
CA LYS A 19 -19.27 -10.46 14.53
C LYS A 19 -17.80 -10.66 14.90
N ASN A 20 -17.48 -11.62 15.78
CA ASN A 20 -16.10 -11.86 16.21
C ASN A 20 -15.26 -12.40 15.05
N ILE A 21 -15.78 -13.40 14.33
CA ILE A 21 -15.11 -13.97 13.16
C ILE A 21 -14.94 -12.92 12.06
N LYS A 22 -15.95 -12.06 11.84
CA LYS A 22 -15.87 -10.97 10.88
C LYS A 22 -14.74 -10.00 11.20
N ILE A 23 -14.56 -9.60 12.47
CA ILE A 23 -13.46 -8.70 12.87
C ILE A 23 -12.11 -9.34 12.55
N TYR A 24 -11.88 -10.60 12.96
CA TYR A 24 -10.62 -11.29 12.68
C TYR A 24 -10.39 -11.46 11.17
N ALA A 25 -11.43 -11.79 10.41
CA ALA A 25 -11.32 -11.95 8.97
C ALA A 25 -11.03 -10.62 8.24
N LEU A 26 -11.62 -9.51 8.70
CA LEU A 26 -11.30 -8.18 8.19
C LEU A 26 -9.87 -7.75 8.55
N MET A 27 -9.41 -8.01 9.78
CA MET A 27 -8.01 -7.75 10.18
C MET A 27 -7.03 -8.57 9.33
N LEU A 28 -7.34 -9.84 9.09
CA LEU A 28 -6.52 -10.70 8.23
C LEU A 28 -6.50 -10.18 6.78
N SER A 29 -7.65 -9.75 6.27
CA SER A 29 -7.75 -9.14 4.94
C SER A 29 -6.91 -7.88 4.83
N PHE A 30 -6.99 -7.01 5.84
CA PHE A 30 -6.22 -5.78 5.91
C PHE A 30 -4.72 -6.08 5.89
N LEU A 31 -4.24 -6.97 6.78
CA LEU A 31 -2.84 -7.37 6.84
C LEU A 31 -2.36 -7.96 5.51
N PHE A 32 -3.16 -8.85 4.93
CA PHE A 32 -2.84 -9.45 3.63
C PHE A 32 -2.70 -8.39 2.54
N LEU A 33 -3.70 -7.50 2.39
CA LEU A 33 -3.69 -6.47 1.34
C LEU A 33 -2.53 -5.50 1.51
N VAL A 34 -2.23 -5.09 2.74
CA VAL A 34 -1.08 -4.22 3.04
C VAL A 34 0.22 -4.93 2.66
N SER A 35 0.44 -6.16 3.10
CA SER A 35 1.66 -6.92 2.75
C SER A 35 1.76 -7.14 1.25
N PHE A 36 0.65 -7.49 0.59
CA PHE A 36 0.58 -7.73 -0.83
C PHE A 36 0.93 -6.49 -1.66
N CYS A 37 0.41 -5.31 -1.29
CA CYS A 37 0.70 -4.06 -1.97
C CYS A 37 2.10 -3.51 -1.65
N SER A 38 2.60 -3.74 -0.44
CA SER A 38 3.87 -3.15 0.02
C SER A 38 5.10 -3.97 -0.38
N LEU A 39 4.97 -5.29 -0.47
CA LEU A 39 6.07 -6.21 -0.79
C LEU A 39 6.20 -6.49 -2.30
N ARG A 40 5.73 -5.57 -3.15
CA ARG A 40 5.72 -5.70 -4.62
C ARG A 40 7.02 -5.25 -5.29
N TRP A 41 8.16 -5.75 -4.83
CA TRP A 41 9.45 -5.33 -5.39
C TRP A 41 9.55 -5.65 -6.88
N GLN A 42 10.10 -4.71 -7.65
CA GLN A 42 10.35 -4.83 -9.08
C GLN A 42 9.11 -5.27 -9.88
N THR A 43 7.92 -4.96 -9.36
CA THR A 43 6.65 -5.37 -9.96
C THR A 43 5.86 -4.12 -10.34
N GLY A 44 5.37 -4.09 -11.59
CA GLY A 44 4.66 -2.94 -12.15
C GLY A 44 5.56 -2.11 -13.05
N THR A 45 4.97 -1.58 -14.13
CA THR A 45 5.65 -0.75 -15.13
C THR A 45 6.24 0.54 -14.53
N ASP A 46 5.63 1.00 -13.45
CA ASP A 46 5.90 2.23 -12.72
C ASP A 46 6.89 2.06 -11.54
N TRP A 47 7.32 0.83 -11.25
CA TRP A 47 8.15 0.57 -10.06
C TRP A 47 9.47 1.35 -10.05
N LEU A 48 10.20 1.33 -11.19
CA LEU A 48 11.52 1.92 -11.30
C LEU A 48 11.47 3.47 -11.18
N PRO A 49 10.59 4.19 -11.90
CA PRO A 49 10.40 5.63 -11.70
C PRO A 49 10.14 6.06 -10.25
N TYR A 50 9.30 5.32 -9.52
CA TYR A 50 9.00 5.63 -8.12
C TYR A 50 10.15 5.31 -7.17
N TYR A 51 10.91 4.25 -7.44
CA TYR A 51 12.12 3.94 -6.70
C TYR A 51 13.20 5.01 -6.89
N ASP A 52 13.43 5.42 -8.14
CA ASP A 52 14.44 6.42 -8.48
C ASP A 52 14.11 7.78 -7.84
N ASP A 53 12.84 8.21 -7.88
CA ASP A 53 12.42 9.45 -7.22
C ASP A 53 12.52 9.35 -5.69
N PHE A 54 12.20 8.21 -5.09
CA PHE A 54 12.42 8.03 -3.66
C PHE A 54 13.91 8.12 -3.29
N MET A 55 14.81 7.55 -4.10
CA MET A 55 16.25 7.61 -3.85
C MET A 55 16.86 8.98 -4.15
N SER A 56 16.27 9.75 -5.07
CA SER A 56 16.71 11.10 -5.42
C SER A 56 15.50 12.06 -5.59
N PRO A 57 14.88 12.52 -4.48
CA PRO A 57 13.65 13.27 -4.53
C PRO A 57 13.79 14.60 -5.26
N GLY A 58 12.92 14.83 -6.26
CA GLY A 58 12.88 16.09 -7.01
C GLY A 58 13.82 16.17 -8.20
N ASN A 59 14.50 15.07 -8.55
CA ASN A 59 15.21 14.95 -9.83
C ASN A 59 14.25 14.81 -11.02
N ARG A 60 12.99 14.42 -10.75
CA ARG A 60 11.92 14.31 -11.76
C ARG A 60 10.86 15.38 -11.53
N HIS A 61 10.33 15.91 -12.64
CA HIS A 61 9.25 16.90 -12.63
C HIS A 61 7.91 16.34 -13.14
N ASP A 62 7.86 15.04 -13.44
CA ASP A 62 6.69 14.36 -13.99
C ASP A 62 5.65 14.01 -12.91
N PHE A 63 6.04 14.06 -11.64
CA PHE A 63 5.19 13.69 -10.51
C PHE A 63 4.42 14.87 -9.93
N GLU A 64 3.20 14.60 -9.47
CA GLU A 64 2.35 15.59 -8.82
C GLU A 64 2.97 16.14 -7.53
N ILE A 65 2.72 17.42 -7.24
CA ILE A 65 3.29 18.10 -6.06
C ILE A 65 2.98 17.40 -4.74
N GLY A 66 1.77 16.83 -4.60
CA GLY A 66 1.37 16.10 -3.40
C GLY A 66 2.22 14.86 -3.17
N TYR A 67 2.50 14.10 -4.24
CA TYR A 67 3.39 12.95 -4.20
C TYR A 67 4.83 13.36 -3.83
N VAL A 68 5.35 14.41 -4.46
CA VAL A 68 6.73 14.89 -4.21
C VAL A 68 6.90 15.33 -2.75
N LEU A 69 5.92 16.05 -2.19
CA LEU A 69 5.94 16.45 -0.77
C LEU A 69 5.90 15.23 0.15
N TYR A 70 5.08 14.24 -0.20
CA TYR A 70 4.98 12.99 0.54
C TYR A 70 6.29 12.18 0.54
N VAL A 71 6.92 12.01 -0.63
CA VAL A 71 8.23 11.35 -0.74
C VAL A 71 9.27 12.07 0.12
N LYS A 72 9.35 13.40 0.03
CA LYS A 72 10.29 14.20 0.84
C LYS A 72 10.07 14.01 2.34
N LEU A 73 8.80 13.97 2.79
CA LEU A 73 8.45 13.71 4.18
C LEU A 73 8.94 12.33 4.63
N ILE A 74 8.65 11.27 3.87
CA ILE A 74 9.06 9.91 4.25
C ILE A 74 10.57 9.76 4.18
N ARG A 75 11.24 10.35 3.19
CA ARG A 75 12.71 10.38 3.08
C ARG A 75 13.40 11.10 4.23
N TYR A 76 12.75 12.10 4.80
CA TYR A 76 13.25 12.74 6.01
C TYR A 76 13.20 11.79 7.23
N LEU A 77 12.26 10.84 7.25
CA LEU A 77 12.07 9.90 8.36
C LEU A 77 12.83 8.58 8.17
N THR A 78 12.98 8.10 6.93
CA THR A 78 13.61 6.82 6.62
C THR A 78 14.17 6.75 5.21
N ASP A 79 15.30 6.05 5.06
CA ASP A 79 15.89 5.73 3.76
C ASP A 79 15.39 4.41 3.17
N ASN A 80 14.53 3.67 3.90
CA ASN A 80 14.07 2.36 3.48
C ASN A 80 12.85 2.46 2.55
N TYR A 81 13.04 2.12 1.28
CA TYR A 81 11.96 2.12 0.28
C TYR A 81 10.80 1.18 0.64
N THR A 82 11.07 0.08 1.34
CA THR A 82 10.00 -0.83 1.77
C THR A 82 9.09 -0.16 2.79
N LEU A 83 9.63 0.63 3.72
CA LEU A 83 8.81 1.41 4.66
C LEU A 83 7.96 2.45 3.93
N PHE A 84 8.49 3.08 2.89
CA PHE A 84 7.71 3.94 2.00
C PHE A 84 6.58 3.21 1.26
N LEU A 85 6.83 1.99 0.77
CA LEU A 85 5.78 1.16 0.17
C LEU A 85 4.69 0.77 1.19
N PHE A 86 5.07 0.55 2.45
CA PHE A 86 4.12 0.33 3.53
C PHE A 86 3.28 1.58 3.81
N THR A 87 3.87 2.77 3.87
CA THR A 87 3.09 3.99 4.13
C THR A 87 2.14 4.32 2.97
N THR A 88 2.57 4.10 1.72
CA THR A 88 1.72 4.31 0.53
C THR A 88 0.58 3.30 0.43
N SER A 89 0.71 2.13 1.06
CA SER A 89 -0.32 1.08 1.06
C SER A 89 -1.24 1.15 2.28
N ILE A 90 -0.68 1.36 3.47
CA ILE A 90 -1.43 1.37 4.75
C ILE A 90 -2.46 2.50 4.77
N ILE A 91 -2.07 3.72 4.38
CA ILE A 91 -2.95 4.90 4.46
C ILE A 91 -4.24 4.69 3.64
N PRO A 92 -4.18 4.40 2.31
CA PRO A 92 -5.40 4.21 1.53
C PRO A 92 -6.19 2.98 1.95
N ILE A 93 -5.54 1.86 2.29
CA ILE A 93 -6.26 0.64 2.71
C ILE A 93 -6.95 0.87 4.06
N ALA A 94 -6.32 1.57 5.00
CA ALA A 94 -6.94 1.89 6.28
C ALA A 94 -8.16 2.81 6.10
N LEU A 95 -8.08 3.80 5.20
CA LEU A 95 -9.22 4.65 4.86
C LEU A 95 -10.39 3.84 4.27
N ILE A 96 -10.12 2.81 3.47
CA ILE A 96 -11.19 1.95 2.93
C ILE A 96 -11.87 1.13 4.06
N PHE A 97 -11.09 0.62 5.00
CA PHE A 97 -11.62 -0.25 6.07
C PHE A 97 -12.30 0.51 7.21
N TRP A 98 -11.84 1.71 7.54
CA TRP A 98 -12.28 2.49 8.71
C TRP A 98 -12.78 3.90 8.41
N GLY A 99 -12.65 4.38 7.17
CA GLY A 99 -13.13 5.69 6.74
C GLY A 99 -14.59 5.73 6.28
N CYS A 100 -15.35 4.65 6.47
CA CYS A 100 -16.80 4.59 6.26
C CYS A 100 -17.56 4.67 7.59
#